data_AF-A0A9N7P0I3-F1
#
_entry.id   AF-A0A9N7P0I3-F1
#
_cell.length_a   1.000
_cell.length_b   1.000
_cell.length_c   1.000
_cell.angle_alpha   90.00
_cell.angle_beta   90.00
_cell.angle_gamma   90.00
#
_symmetry.space_group_name_H-M   'P 1'
#
loop_
_entity.id
_entity.type
_entity.pdbx_description
1 polymer ?
#
loop_
_entity_poly.entity_id
_entity_poly.type
_entity_poly.pdbx_seq_one_letter_code
_entity_poly.pdbx_strand_id
1 'polypeptide(L)'
;MIGVGGSDWKHYVRRKPHVVKRRIRKGIPDCLRGLVWQLVSGSRDLLLMNPGVYEQLVIYETSASELDIIRDISRTFPSHVFFQQRHGPGQRSLYNVLKAYSVYDRDVGYVQGMGFVAGLLLLYMSEEDAFWLLVALLKGAVHAPMEGLYLVGLPLVQQYLYQFDHLVAYYLPKLGEHFAQEMINPSMYASQWFITVFSYSFPFHLALRIWDVFLFEGVKIVFKVGLALLKYCHDDLVKLPFEKLIHALRNFPEDAMNPDMLLPMAYSIKVSKRLVELKDEYEKQHGGKLTERVKQKMLMSS
;
A
#
# COMPACT_ATOMS: atom_id res chain seq x y z
N MET A 1 -18.85 -15.10 -13.19
CA MET A 1 -18.22 -14.78 -11.89
C MET A 1 -18.58 -13.37 -11.47
N ILE A 2 -18.28 -12.37 -12.30
CA ILE A 2 -18.53 -10.97 -11.98
C ILE A 2 -19.94 -10.51 -12.39
N GLY A 3 -20.55 -11.14 -13.41
CA GLY A 3 -21.82 -10.68 -13.99
C GLY A 3 -21.62 -9.48 -14.91
N VAL A 4 -22.66 -9.03 -15.60
CA VAL A 4 -22.60 -7.80 -16.41
C VAL A 4 -22.40 -6.63 -15.47
N GLY A 5 -21.28 -5.92 -15.63
CA GLY A 5 -20.95 -4.76 -14.81
C GLY A 5 -20.86 -5.05 -13.30
N GLY A 6 -20.60 -6.28 -12.85
CA GLY A 6 -20.40 -6.58 -11.42
C GLY A 6 -21.62 -7.04 -10.63
N SER A 7 -22.80 -7.17 -11.26
CA SER A 7 -24.06 -7.51 -10.59
C SER A 7 -24.04 -8.80 -9.77
N ASP A 8 -23.29 -9.81 -10.22
CA ASP A 8 -23.23 -11.13 -9.57
C ASP A 8 -22.12 -11.23 -8.51
N TRP A 9 -21.29 -10.19 -8.36
CA TRP A 9 -20.06 -10.25 -7.57
C TRP A 9 -20.32 -10.65 -6.11
N LYS A 10 -21.18 -9.91 -5.40
CA LYS A 10 -21.48 -10.15 -3.97
C LYS A 10 -22.01 -11.56 -3.74
N HIS A 11 -22.91 -12.03 -4.61
CA HIS A 11 -23.47 -13.38 -4.54
C HIS A 11 -22.41 -14.46 -4.82
N TYR A 12 -21.57 -14.26 -5.84
CA TYR A 12 -20.55 -15.25 -6.22
C TYR A 12 -19.42 -15.37 -5.19
N VAL A 13 -18.92 -14.25 -4.66
CA VAL A 13 -17.88 -14.25 -3.61
C VAL A 13 -18.36 -15.03 -2.38
N ARG A 14 -19.61 -14.83 -1.96
CA ARG A 14 -20.20 -15.55 -0.83
C ARG A 14 -20.28 -17.05 -1.06
N ARG A 15 -20.65 -17.48 -2.28
CA ARG A 15 -20.84 -18.91 -2.60
C ARG A 15 -19.54 -19.65 -2.93
N LYS A 16 -18.57 -18.98 -3.55
CA LYS A 16 -17.34 -19.59 -4.06
C LYS A 16 -16.08 -18.79 -3.68
N PRO A 17 -15.86 -18.48 -2.39
CA PRO A 17 -14.75 -17.62 -1.96
C PRO A 17 -13.37 -18.19 -2.34
N HIS A 18 -13.20 -19.51 -2.25
CA HIS A 18 -11.95 -20.18 -2.64
C HIS A 18 -11.64 -20.05 -4.13
N VAL A 19 -12.66 -20.06 -4.99
CA VAL A 19 -12.48 -19.92 -6.44
C VAL A 19 -12.07 -18.48 -6.78
N VAL A 20 -12.70 -17.49 -6.15
CA VAL A 20 -12.34 -16.07 -6.31
C VAL A 20 -10.89 -15.86 -5.88
N LYS A 21 -10.54 -16.29 -4.67
CA LYS A 21 -9.18 -16.20 -4.14
C LYS A 21 -8.15 -16.81 -5.10
N ARG A 22 -8.40 -18.02 -5.60
CA ARG A 22 -7.51 -18.70 -6.55
C ARG A 22 -7.37 -17.94 -7.87
N ARG A 23 -8.45 -17.36 -8.40
CA ARG A 23 -8.42 -16.60 -9.66
C ARG A 23 -7.66 -15.29 -9.50
N ILE A 24 -7.89 -14.55 -8.42
CA ILE A 24 -7.16 -13.31 -8.12
C ILE A 24 -5.67 -13.60 -7.94
N ARG A 25 -5.31 -14.63 -7.17
CA ARG A 25 -3.92 -15.07 -7.02
C ARG A 25 -3.27 -15.50 -8.33
N LYS A 26 -4.03 -16.00 -9.31
CA LYS A 26 -3.51 -16.36 -10.64
C LYS A 26 -3.18 -15.14 -11.50
N GLY A 27 -3.92 -14.04 -11.37
CA GLY A 27 -3.87 -12.95 -12.35
C GLY A 27 -5.25 -12.42 -12.66
N ILE A 28 -5.50 -11.15 -12.35
CA ILE A 28 -6.63 -10.46 -12.95
C ILE A 28 -6.18 -9.97 -14.33
N PRO A 29 -6.91 -10.30 -15.43
CA PRO A 29 -6.62 -9.75 -16.75
C PRO A 29 -6.67 -8.22 -16.74
N ASP A 30 -5.77 -7.57 -17.48
CA ASP A 30 -5.62 -6.11 -17.52
C ASP A 30 -6.94 -5.37 -17.76
N CYS A 31 -7.72 -5.81 -18.75
CA CYS A 31 -9.01 -5.21 -19.09
C CYS A 31 -10.10 -5.35 -18.01
N LEU A 32 -9.90 -6.22 -17.02
CA LEU A 32 -10.83 -6.44 -15.92
C LEU A 32 -10.39 -5.79 -14.61
N ARG A 33 -9.15 -5.27 -14.51
CA ARG A 33 -8.63 -4.73 -13.24
C ARG A 33 -9.47 -3.58 -12.73
N GLY A 34 -9.79 -2.59 -13.56
CA GLY A 34 -10.62 -1.44 -13.14
C GLY A 34 -11.88 -1.88 -12.41
N LEU A 35 -12.71 -2.70 -13.07
CA LEU A 35 -13.94 -3.21 -12.49
C LEU A 35 -13.70 -4.11 -11.26
N VAL A 36 -12.78 -5.08 -11.35
CA VAL A 36 -12.58 -6.04 -10.26
C VAL A 36 -12.01 -5.36 -9.02
N TRP A 37 -11.06 -4.43 -9.18
CA TRP A 37 -10.47 -3.66 -8.09
C TRP A 37 -11.51 -2.85 -7.35
N GLN A 38 -12.44 -2.19 -8.04
CA GLN A 38 -13.56 -1.48 -7.39
C GLN A 38 -14.49 -2.42 -6.61
N LEU A 39 -14.72 -3.63 -7.14
CA LEU A 39 -15.60 -4.62 -6.52
C LEU A 39 -14.96 -5.28 -5.28
N VAL A 40 -13.65 -5.55 -5.30
CA VAL A 40 -12.96 -6.16 -4.15
C VAL A 40 -12.66 -5.15 -3.05
N SER A 41 -12.45 -3.87 -3.39
CA SER A 41 -12.15 -2.79 -2.44
C SER A 41 -13.40 -2.20 -1.79
N GLY A 42 -14.58 -2.41 -2.37
CA GLY A 42 -15.83 -1.77 -1.95
C GLY A 42 -15.97 -0.32 -2.45
N SER A 43 -15.03 0.19 -3.23
CA SER A 43 -15.05 1.59 -3.67
C SER A 43 -16.23 1.94 -4.58
N ARG A 44 -16.77 0.95 -5.31
CA ARG A 44 -17.97 1.16 -6.11
C ARG A 44 -19.20 1.47 -5.26
N ASP A 45 -19.35 0.80 -4.13
CA ASP A 45 -20.46 1.08 -3.22
C ASP A 45 -20.31 2.49 -2.62
N LEU A 46 -19.08 2.91 -2.29
CA LEU A 46 -18.81 4.28 -1.82
C LEU A 46 -19.16 5.34 -2.86
N LEU A 47 -18.75 5.14 -4.11
CA LEU A 47 -19.08 6.05 -5.22
C LEU A 47 -20.60 6.22 -5.35
N LEU A 48 -21.33 5.10 -5.39
CA LEU A 48 -22.79 5.12 -5.56
C LEU A 48 -23.53 5.77 -4.39
N MET A 49 -22.97 5.69 -3.18
CA MET A 49 -23.54 6.31 -1.98
C MET A 49 -23.27 7.82 -1.89
N ASN A 50 -22.31 8.35 -2.65
CA ASN A 50 -21.82 9.72 -2.51
C ASN A 50 -21.75 10.45 -3.87
N PRO A 51 -22.86 10.53 -4.63
CA PRO A 51 -22.86 11.17 -5.94
C PRO A 51 -22.48 12.65 -5.85
N GLY A 52 -21.60 13.11 -6.73
CA GLY A 52 -21.20 14.52 -6.85
C GLY A 52 -20.17 15.01 -5.82
N VAL A 53 -19.83 14.19 -4.80
CA VAL A 53 -18.84 14.60 -3.78
C VAL A 53 -17.46 14.81 -4.39
N TYR A 54 -17.03 13.94 -5.30
CA TYR A 54 -15.73 14.10 -5.96
C TYR A 54 -15.64 15.41 -6.74
N GLU A 55 -16.66 15.67 -7.57
CA GLU A 55 -16.78 16.91 -8.34
C GLU A 55 -16.75 18.14 -7.43
N GLN A 56 -17.48 18.09 -6.31
CA GLN A 56 -17.51 19.18 -5.34
C GLN A 56 -16.12 19.49 -4.78
N LEU A 57 -15.37 18.46 -4.38
CA LEU A 57 -14.02 18.59 -3.83
C LEU A 57 -13.01 19.13 -4.85
N VAL A 58 -13.12 18.70 -6.11
CA VAL A 58 -12.20 19.14 -7.15
C VAL A 58 -12.48 20.59 -7.56
N ILE A 59 -13.75 20.99 -7.70
CA ILE A 59 -14.12 22.30 -8.24
C ILE A 59 -14.11 23.39 -7.18
N TYR A 60 -14.72 23.15 -6.01
CA TYR A 60 -15.05 24.23 -5.07
C TYR A 60 -14.09 24.35 -3.89
N GLU A 61 -13.30 23.32 -3.60
CA GLU A 61 -12.40 23.33 -2.46
C GLU A 61 -10.96 23.64 -2.85
N THR A 62 -10.17 24.14 -1.89
CA THR A 62 -8.74 24.40 -2.05
C THR A 62 -7.93 23.49 -1.11
N SER A 63 -6.80 22.99 -1.60
CA SER A 63 -5.92 22.13 -0.82
C SER A 63 -4.77 22.93 -0.23
N ALA A 64 -4.52 22.76 1.08
CA ALA A 64 -3.31 23.28 1.72
C ALA A 64 -2.02 22.59 1.22
N SER A 65 -2.13 21.45 0.54
CA SER A 65 -1.01 20.63 0.08
C SER A 65 -0.72 20.77 -1.41
N GLU A 66 -1.30 21.77 -2.09
CA GLU A 66 -1.19 21.95 -3.54
C GLU A 66 0.26 21.94 -4.05
N LEU A 67 1.17 22.66 -3.37
CA LEU A 67 2.58 22.72 -3.77
C LEU A 67 3.30 21.37 -3.63
N ASP A 68 2.99 20.60 -2.57
CA ASP A 68 3.61 19.29 -2.34
C ASP A 68 3.08 18.26 -3.35
N ILE A 69 1.79 18.33 -3.69
CA ILE A 69 1.18 17.51 -4.74
C ILE A 69 1.85 17.80 -6.09
N ILE A 70 2.00 19.08 -6.47
CA ILE A 70 2.62 19.49 -7.73
C ILE A 70 4.06 18.96 -7.85
N ARG A 71 4.83 19.03 -6.76
CA ARG A 71 6.21 18.52 -6.71
C ARG A 71 6.25 17.02 -7.01
N ASP A 72 5.31 16.26 -6.46
CA ASP A 72 5.30 14.80 -6.52
C ASP A 72 4.73 14.20 -7.80
N ILE A 73 3.83 14.91 -8.47
CA ILE A 73 3.30 14.49 -9.77
C ILE A 73 4.42 14.27 -10.78
N SER A 74 5.39 15.18 -10.82
CA SER A 74 6.50 15.14 -11.80
C SER A 74 7.39 13.89 -11.67
N ARG A 75 7.42 13.26 -10.50
CA ARG A 75 8.23 12.06 -10.20
C ARG A 75 7.41 10.77 -10.14
N THR A 76 6.10 10.83 -10.35
CA THR A 76 5.20 9.66 -10.30
C THR A 76 5.08 9.03 -11.68
N PHE A 77 5.64 7.82 -11.87
CA PHE A 77 5.68 7.10 -13.15
C PHE A 77 6.11 7.97 -14.36
N PRO A 78 7.24 8.72 -14.27
CA PRO A 78 7.57 9.77 -15.25
C PRO A 78 7.83 9.24 -16.67
N SER A 79 8.18 7.97 -16.82
CA SER A 79 8.40 7.31 -18.11
C SER A 79 7.13 6.66 -18.69
N HIS A 80 6.02 6.64 -17.95
CA HIS A 80 4.79 6.02 -18.42
C HIS A 80 4.04 6.95 -19.37
N VAL A 81 3.57 6.42 -20.51
CA VAL A 81 2.93 7.20 -21.60
C VAL A 81 1.80 8.12 -21.13
N PHE A 82 1.06 7.70 -20.10
CA PHE A 82 -0.05 8.47 -19.51
C PHE A 82 0.42 9.67 -18.66
N PHE A 83 1.59 9.59 -18.03
CA PHE A 83 2.11 10.60 -17.08
C PHE A 83 3.33 11.38 -17.60
N GLN A 84 3.96 10.92 -18.69
CA GLN A 84 5.20 11.51 -19.23
C GLN A 84 5.04 12.96 -19.71
N GLN A 85 3.84 13.33 -20.18
CA GLN A 85 3.59 14.69 -20.64
C GLN A 85 3.40 15.62 -19.44
N ARG A 86 4.33 16.56 -19.27
CA ARG A 86 4.23 17.61 -18.27
C ARG A 86 2.94 18.41 -18.46
N HIS A 87 2.15 18.56 -17.39
CA HIS A 87 0.82 19.18 -17.42
C HIS A 87 -0.19 18.51 -18.37
N GLY A 88 0.10 17.29 -18.82
CA GLY A 88 -0.80 16.51 -19.66
C GLY A 88 -2.02 15.97 -18.89
N PRO A 89 -2.98 15.34 -19.59
CA PRO A 89 -4.20 14.79 -18.98
C PRO A 89 -3.93 13.89 -17.76
N GLY A 90 -3.00 12.93 -17.84
CA GLY A 90 -2.73 12.04 -16.72
C GLY A 90 -2.17 12.72 -15.48
N GLN A 91 -1.27 13.71 -15.66
CA GLN A 91 -0.77 14.52 -14.54
C GLN A 91 -1.87 15.38 -13.91
N ARG A 92 -2.80 15.91 -14.71
CA ARG A 92 -3.96 16.66 -14.21
C ARG A 92 -4.93 15.77 -13.45
N SER A 93 -5.23 14.57 -13.95
CA SER A 93 -6.06 13.62 -13.22
C SER A 93 -5.42 13.17 -11.92
N LEU A 94 -4.11 12.93 -11.91
CA LEU A 94 -3.37 12.63 -10.68
C LEU A 94 -3.44 13.80 -9.68
N TYR A 95 -3.26 15.02 -10.16
CA TYR A 95 -3.45 16.23 -9.33
C TYR A 95 -4.84 16.28 -8.71
N ASN A 96 -5.89 16.14 -9.51
CA ASN A 96 -7.27 16.25 -9.03
C ASN A 96 -7.60 15.18 -7.98
N VAL A 97 -7.19 13.93 -8.19
CA VAL A 97 -7.41 12.84 -7.22
C VAL A 97 -6.71 13.14 -5.89
N LEU A 98 -5.43 13.54 -5.93
CA LEU A 98 -4.66 13.82 -4.72
C LEU A 98 -5.16 15.08 -4.00
N LYS A 99 -5.52 16.12 -4.76
CA LYS A 99 -6.16 17.34 -4.25
C LYS A 99 -7.46 16.98 -3.54
N ALA A 100 -8.37 16.30 -4.23
CA ALA A 100 -9.67 15.92 -3.67
C ALA A 100 -9.51 15.08 -2.40
N TYR A 101 -8.59 14.11 -2.38
CA TYR A 101 -8.33 13.31 -1.18
C TYR A 101 -7.82 14.18 -0.02
N SER A 102 -6.87 15.08 -0.29
CA SER A 102 -6.29 15.94 0.75
C SER A 102 -7.30 16.86 1.42
N VAL A 103 -8.37 17.21 0.72
CA VAL A 103 -9.48 17.99 1.26
C VAL A 103 -10.52 17.10 1.93
N TYR A 104 -10.81 15.93 1.35
CA TYR A 104 -11.74 14.95 1.91
C TYR A 104 -11.32 14.50 3.31
N ASP A 105 -10.01 14.33 3.52
CA ASP A 105 -9.42 13.88 4.76
C ASP A 105 -8.31 14.83 5.22
N ARG A 106 -8.70 15.96 5.82
CA ARG A 106 -7.76 17.03 6.22
C ARG A 106 -6.76 16.61 7.30
N ASP A 107 -7.08 15.57 8.09
CA ASP A 107 -6.17 15.04 9.11
C ASP A 107 -4.97 14.33 8.49
N VAL A 108 -5.18 13.67 7.34
CA VAL A 108 -4.10 13.09 6.52
C VAL A 108 -3.52 14.14 5.57
N GLY A 109 -4.39 14.90 4.90
CA GLY A 109 -4.03 15.79 3.81
C GLY A 109 -3.39 15.02 2.65
N TYR A 110 -2.23 15.50 2.19
CA TYR A 110 -1.39 14.80 1.24
C TYR A 110 -0.04 14.46 1.88
N VAL A 111 0.41 13.23 1.68
CA VAL A 111 1.74 12.77 2.09
C VAL A 111 2.47 12.12 0.93
N GLN A 112 3.77 12.38 0.85
CA GLN A 112 4.65 11.80 -0.15
C GLN A 112 4.50 10.28 -0.23
N GLY A 113 4.34 9.78 -1.45
CA GLY A 113 4.11 8.36 -1.74
C GLY A 113 2.68 8.05 -2.15
N MET A 114 1.70 8.86 -1.70
CA MET A 114 0.31 8.72 -2.15
C MET A 114 0.15 8.85 -3.67
N GLY A 115 1.01 9.66 -4.32
CA GLY A 115 1.04 9.78 -5.78
C GLY A 115 1.22 8.45 -6.51
N PHE A 116 2.06 7.53 -6.01
CA PHE A 116 2.26 6.22 -6.64
C PHE A 116 1.08 5.27 -6.45
N VAL A 117 0.31 5.44 -5.37
CA VAL A 117 -0.94 4.70 -5.11
C VAL A 117 -2.01 5.20 -6.07
N ALA A 118 -2.29 6.51 -6.08
CA ALA A 118 -3.28 7.13 -6.97
C ALA A 118 -2.93 6.97 -8.45
N GLY A 119 -1.65 7.13 -8.81
CA GLY A 119 -1.16 6.98 -10.17
C GLY A 119 -1.38 5.57 -10.71
N LEU A 120 -1.13 4.53 -9.90
CA LEU A 120 -1.38 3.14 -10.32
C LEU A 120 -2.87 2.88 -10.55
N LEU A 121 -3.75 3.46 -9.73
CA LEU A 121 -5.20 3.35 -9.90
C LEU A 121 -5.67 4.00 -11.20
N LEU A 122 -5.22 5.22 -11.48
CA LEU A 122 -5.57 5.99 -12.69
C LEU A 122 -5.17 5.30 -14.00
N LEU A 123 -4.27 4.33 -13.97
CA LEU A 123 -3.92 3.54 -15.15
C LEU A 123 -5.01 2.51 -15.52
N TYR A 124 -5.97 2.23 -14.64
CA TYR A 124 -6.97 1.19 -14.82
C TYR A 124 -8.42 1.63 -14.63
N MET A 125 -8.66 2.86 -14.18
CA MET A 125 -10.02 3.37 -13.94
C MET A 125 -10.09 4.88 -14.15
N SER A 126 -11.31 5.42 -14.14
CA SER A 126 -11.54 6.85 -14.25
C SER A 126 -11.02 7.63 -13.04
N GLU A 127 -10.97 8.95 -13.18
CA GLU A 127 -10.50 9.85 -12.13
C GLU A 127 -11.30 9.71 -10.82
N GLU A 128 -12.64 9.71 -10.91
CA GLU A 128 -13.52 9.56 -9.75
C GLU A 128 -13.45 8.14 -9.15
N ASP A 129 -13.36 7.11 -10.00
CA ASP A 129 -13.20 5.72 -9.52
C ASP A 129 -11.91 5.56 -8.71
N ALA A 130 -10.81 6.17 -9.17
CA ALA A 130 -9.52 6.14 -8.51
C ALA A 130 -9.57 6.87 -7.15
N PHE A 131 -10.24 8.02 -7.09
CA PHE A 131 -10.49 8.74 -5.84
C PHE A 131 -11.24 7.86 -4.83
N TRP A 132 -12.36 7.26 -5.21
CA TRP A 132 -13.14 6.43 -4.28
C TRP A 132 -12.41 5.17 -3.86
N LEU A 133 -11.55 4.62 -4.72
CA LEU A 133 -10.72 3.48 -4.33
C LEU A 133 -9.61 3.88 -3.36
N LEU A 134 -8.99 5.05 -3.54
CA LEU A 134 -8.07 5.60 -2.56
C LEU A 134 -8.77 5.83 -1.20
N VAL A 135 -9.98 6.41 -1.19
CA VAL A 135 -10.80 6.55 0.02
C VAL A 135 -11.10 5.19 0.66
N ALA A 136 -11.51 4.20 -0.14
CA ALA A 136 -11.81 2.85 0.35
C ALA A 136 -10.61 2.19 1.06
N LEU A 137 -9.39 2.42 0.55
CA LEU A 137 -8.16 1.91 1.15
C LEU A 137 -7.83 2.61 2.46
N LEU A 138 -7.83 3.94 2.45
CA LEU A 138 -7.31 4.72 3.57
C LEU A 138 -8.30 4.78 4.73
N LYS A 139 -9.60 4.92 4.44
CA LYS A 139 -10.68 4.91 5.45
C LYS A 139 -11.17 3.50 5.81
N GLY A 140 -10.74 2.48 5.09
CA GLY A 140 -11.02 1.07 5.42
C GLY A 140 -12.45 0.63 5.13
N ALA A 141 -12.81 0.52 3.85
CA ALA A 141 -14.14 0.04 3.44
C ALA A 141 -14.31 -1.49 3.60
N VAL A 142 -13.27 -2.26 3.28
CA VAL A 142 -13.28 -3.74 3.34
C VAL A 142 -12.24 -4.28 4.30
N HIS A 143 -11.04 -3.70 4.29
CA HIS A 143 -9.94 -4.03 5.22
C HIS A 143 -9.78 -2.93 6.26
N ALA A 144 -8.95 -3.17 7.28
CA ALA A 144 -8.63 -2.17 8.29
C ALA A 144 -8.10 -0.87 7.64
N PRO A 145 -8.45 0.32 8.18
CA PRO A 145 -7.99 1.60 7.65
C PRO A 145 -6.47 1.69 7.52
N MET A 146 -6.01 2.31 6.44
CA MET A 146 -4.59 2.50 6.15
C MET A 146 -4.14 3.97 6.24
N GLU A 147 -5.03 4.90 6.59
CA GLU A 147 -4.72 6.32 6.80
C GLU A 147 -3.55 6.57 7.76
N GLY A 148 -3.36 5.70 8.75
CA GLY A 148 -2.22 5.76 9.68
C GLY A 148 -0.84 5.61 9.01
N LEU A 149 -0.77 5.19 7.74
CA LEU A 149 0.47 5.23 6.95
C LEU A 149 0.87 6.65 6.55
N TYR A 150 -0.08 7.58 6.58
CA TYR A 150 0.07 8.96 6.09
C TYR A 150 -0.29 9.99 7.17
N LEU A 151 -0.74 9.58 8.36
CA LEU A 151 -0.89 10.51 9.48
C LEU A 151 0.48 11.00 9.98
N VAL A 152 0.48 12.17 10.64
CA VAL A 152 1.67 12.76 11.26
C VAL A 152 2.34 11.75 12.20
N GLY A 153 3.65 11.58 12.03
CA GLY A 153 4.45 10.60 12.78
C GLY A 153 4.42 9.19 12.18
N LEU A 154 3.65 8.94 11.11
CA LEU A 154 3.58 7.69 10.38
C LEU A 154 3.32 6.46 11.29
N PRO A 155 2.32 6.52 12.19
CA PRO A 155 2.17 5.52 13.26
C PRO A 155 2.03 4.09 12.71
N LEU A 156 1.31 3.91 11.61
CA LEU A 156 1.10 2.59 11.02
C LEU A 156 2.35 2.10 10.28
N VAL A 157 3.18 3.00 9.73
CA VAL A 157 4.49 2.63 9.16
C VAL A 157 5.39 2.10 10.26
N GLN A 158 5.49 2.80 11.40
CA GLN A 158 6.32 2.36 12.52
C GLN A 158 5.87 1.00 13.05
N GLN A 159 4.55 0.80 13.22
CA GLN A 159 4.00 -0.49 13.62
C GLN A 159 4.33 -1.59 12.59
N TYR A 160 4.16 -1.33 11.29
CA TYR A 160 4.42 -2.32 10.25
C TYR A 160 5.90 -2.68 10.16
N LEU A 161 6.81 -1.70 10.30
CA LEU A 161 8.24 -1.95 10.33
C LEU A 161 8.65 -2.77 11.55
N TYR A 162 8.08 -2.48 12.74
CA TYR A 162 8.27 -3.30 13.94
C TYR A 162 7.80 -4.74 13.73
N GLN A 163 6.59 -4.92 13.20
CA GLN A 163 6.05 -6.25 12.90
C GLN A 163 6.92 -6.97 11.86
N PHE A 164 7.40 -6.27 10.84
CA PHE A 164 8.24 -6.84 9.80
C PHE A 164 9.60 -7.29 10.34
N ASP A 165 10.25 -6.48 11.17
CA ASP A 165 11.52 -6.82 11.85
C ASP A 165 11.42 -8.15 12.60
N HIS A 166 10.41 -8.25 13.47
CA HIS A 166 10.17 -9.47 14.25
C HIS A 166 9.78 -10.67 13.38
N LEU A 167 9.09 -10.45 12.25
CA LEU A 167 8.80 -11.51 11.31
C LEU A 167 10.05 -11.98 10.56
N VAL A 168 10.99 -11.09 10.23
CA VAL A 168 12.29 -11.46 9.64
C VAL A 168 13.08 -12.32 10.63
N ALA A 169 13.19 -11.88 11.89
CA ALA A 169 13.86 -12.66 12.94
C ALA A 169 13.20 -14.04 13.16
N TYR A 170 11.86 -14.13 13.04
CA TYR A 170 11.14 -15.39 13.22
C TYR A 170 11.28 -16.35 12.02
N TYR A 171 11.12 -15.86 10.80
CA TYR A 171 11.10 -16.70 9.59
C TYR A 171 12.48 -16.92 8.97
N LEU A 172 13.42 -16.00 9.18
CA LEU A 172 14.77 -15.97 8.61
C LEU A 172 15.80 -15.65 9.72
N PRO A 173 15.93 -16.50 10.76
CA PRO A 173 16.66 -16.15 11.98
C PRO A 173 18.12 -15.76 11.75
N LYS A 174 18.83 -16.46 10.84
CA LYS A 174 20.22 -16.12 10.49
C LYS A 174 20.32 -14.73 9.86
N LEU A 175 19.38 -14.38 8.97
CA LEU A 175 19.34 -13.07 8.34
C LEU A 175 18.94 -11.98 9.34
N GLY A 176 17.99 -12.27 10.24
CA GLY A 176 17.60 -11.36 11.31
C GLY A 176 18.74 -11.06 12.29
N GLU A 177 19.52 -12.08 12.67
CA GLU A 177 20.73 -11.91 13.47
C GLU A 177 21.78 -11.07 12.73
N HIS A 178 22.03 -11.37 11.45
CA HIS A 178 22.95 -10.59 10.63
C HIS A 178 22.51 -9.12 10.50
N PHE A 179 21.21 -8.87 10.30
CA PHE A 179 20.66 -7.51 10.26
C PHE A 179 20.87 -6.78 11.59
N ALA A 180 20.72 -7.47 12.72
CA ALA A 180 20.99 -6.88 14.04
C ALA A 180 22.48 -6.56 14.22
N GLN A 181 23.39 -7.46 13.80
CA GLN A 181 24.84 -7.24 13.88
C GLN A 181 25.30 -6.06 13.00
N GLU A 182 24.73 -5.95 11.79
CA GLU A 182 25.00 -4.86 10.85
C GLU A 182 24.16 -3.61 11.13
N MET A 183 23.37 -3.58 12.21
CA MET A 183 22.51 -2.43 12.59
C MET A 183 21.52 -1.99 11.49
N ILE A 184 21.03 -2.94 10.70
CA ILE A 184 20.05 -2.72 9.64
C ILE A 184 18.66 -2.54 10.24
N ASN A 185 18.09 -1.35 10.07
CA ASN A 185 16.71 -1.10 10.45
C ASN A 185 15.77 -1.24 9.22
N PRO A 186 14.61 -1.91 9.34
CA PRO A 186 13.65 -2.02 8.24
C PRO A 186 13.23 -0.69 7.61
N SER A 187 13.22 0.41 8.37
CA SER A 187 12.92 1.75 7.83
C SER A 187 13.83 2.17 6.68
N MET A 188 15.07 1.64 6.62
CA MET A 188 16.07 1.98 5.62
C MET A 188 15.77 1.42 4.21
N TYR A 189 14.92 0.39 4.13
CA TYR A 189 14.62 -0.31 2.87
C TYR A 189 13.14 -0.64 2.64
N ALA A 190 12.35 -0.91 3.69
CA ALA A 190 10.98 -1.44 3.58
C ALA A 190 9.88 -0.37 3.69
N SER A 191 10.18 0.86 4.13
CA SER A 191 9.16 1.92 4.33
C SER A 191 8.30 2.13 3.08
N GLN A 192 8.93 2.22 1.91
CA GLN A 192 8.21 2.42 0.64
C GLN A 192 7.39 1.20 0.21
N TRP A 193 7.75 -0.01 0.66
CA TRP A 193 6.97 -1.22 0.35
C TRP A 193 5.58 -1.13 0.96
N PHE A 194 5.47 -0.61 2.18
CA PHE A 194 4.20 -0.41 2.87
C PHE A 194 3.47 0.85 2.39
N ILE A 195 4.18 1.98 2.27
CA ILE A 195 3.58 3.27 1.90
C ILE A 195 3.02 3.24 0.47
N THR A 196 3.64 2.51 -0.45
CA THR A 196 3.24 2.49 -1.87
C THR A 196 2.73 1.14 -2.32
N VAL A 197 2.69 0.13 -1.44
CA VAL A 197 2.33 -1.25 -1.81
C VAL A 197 3.18 -1.70 -3.02
N PHE A 198 4.50 -1.48 -2.90
CA PHE A 198 5.51 -1.75 -3.92
C PHE A 198 5.39 -0.96 -5.24
N SER A 199 4.47 -0.01 -5.41
CA SER A 199 4.28 0.68 -6.69
C SER A 199 5.36 1.74 -7.00
N TYR A 200 6.25 2.06 -6.05
CA TYR A 200 7.34 3.03 -6.25
C TYR A 200 8.56 2.48 -7.01
N SER A 201 9.22 1.45 -6.49
CA SER A 201 10.56 1.01 -6.96
C SER A 201 10.57 -0.35 -7.65
N PHE A 202 9.45 -1.05 -7.73
CA PHE A 202 9.39 -2.40 -8.30
C PHE A 202 8.88 -2.38 -9.73
N PRO A 203 9.22 -3.40 -10.55
CA PRO A 203 8.69 -3.54 -11.90
C PRO A 203 7.16 -3.46 -11.91
N PHE A 204 6.63 -2.66 -12.84
CA PHE A 204 5.19 -2.36 -12.87
C PHE A 204 4.32 -3.63 -12.95
N HIS A 205 4.70 -4.61 -13.76
CA HIS A 205 3.98 -5.87 -13.88
C HIS A 205 3.92 -6.65 -12.54
N LEU A 206 4.98 -6.64 -11.74
CA LEU A 206 4.98 -7.24 -10.40
C LEU A 206 4.06 -6.46 -9.46
N ALA A 207 4.15 -5.13 -9.46
CA ALA A 207 3.30 -4.28 -8.63
C ALA A 207 1.82 -4.58 -8.87
N LEU A 208 1.37 -4.70 -10.13
CA LEU A 208 -0.01 -5.05 -10.47
C LEU A 208 -0.46 -6.40 -9.88
N ARG A 209 0.42 -7.41 -9.94
CA ARG A 209 0.13 -8.74 -9.39
C ARG A 209 0.07 -8.74 -7.87
N ILE A 210 0.88 -7.91 -7.21
CA ILE A 210 0.78 -7.67 -5.76
C ILE A 210 -0.55 -6.97 -5.44
N TRP A 211 -0.90 -5.93 -6.19
CA TRP A 211 -2.12 -5.12 -6.02
C TRP A 211 -3.41 -5.94 -6.19
N ASP A 212 -3.47 -6.84 -7.17
CA ASP A 212 -4.58 -7.79 -7.34
C ASP A 212 -4.89 -8.53 -6.03
N VAL A 213 -3.84 -9.02 -5.36
CA VAL A 213 -3.97 -9.82 -4.14
C VAL A 213 -4.12 -8.94 -2.90
N PHE A 214 -3.46 -7.79 -2.86
CA PHE A 214 -3.54 -6.83 -1.77
C PHE A 214 -4.96 -6.31 -1.58
N LEU A 215 -5.63 -5.90 -2.65
CA LEU A 215 -7.01 -5.40 -2.55
C LEU A 215 -7.97 -6.49 -2.03
N PHE A 216 -7.72 -7.77 -2.32
CA PHE A 216 -8.57 -8.86 -1.88
C PHE A 216 -8.21 -9.43 -0.50
N GLU A 217 -6.92 -9.60 -0.19
CA GLU A 217 -6.45 -10.25 1.04
C GLU A 217 -5.97 -9.28 2.12
N GLY A 218 -5.85 -7.99 1.80
CA GLY A 218 -5.39 -6.93 2.70
C GLY A 218 -3.88 -6.87 2.85
N VAL A 219 -3.43 -5.96 3.71
CA VAL A 219 -2.02 -5.57 3.90
C VAL A 219 -1.07 -6.73 4.25
N LYS A 220 -1.58 -7.84 4.80
CA LYS A 220 -0.77 -9.04 5.11
C LYS A 220 0.02 -9.57 3.91
N ILE A 221 -0.44 -9.31 2.68
CA ILE A 221 0.31 -9.70 1.48
C ILE A 221 1.63 -8.93 1.36
N VAL A 222 1.67 -7.67 1.81
CA VAL A 222 2.85 -6.82 1.73
C VAL A 222 3.98 -7.41 2.57
N PHE A 223 3.67 -7.81 3.81
CA PHE A 223 4.58 -8.54 4.68
C PHE A 223 5.07 -9.85 4.06
N LYS A 224 4.16 -10.63 3.49
CA LYS A 224 4.51 -11.92 2.85
C LYS A 224 5.43 -11.76 1.66
N VAL A 225 5.19 -10.75 0.82
CA VAL A 225 6.04 -10.45 -0.34
C VAL A 225 7.42 -9.98 0.10
N GLY A 226 7.49 -9.06 1.08
CA GLY A 226 8.76 -8.63 1.66
C GLY A 226 9.57 -9.79 2.24
N LEU A 227 8.95 -10.69 3.01
CA LEU A 227 9.62 -11.88 3.54
C LEU A 227 10.05 -12.85 2.43
N ALA A 228 9.25 -12.99 1.37
CA ALA A 228 9.61 -13.85 0.24
C ALA A 228 10.81 -13.30 -0.55
N LEU A 229 10.89 -11.98 -0.76
CA LEU A 229 12.05 -11.33 -1.38
C LEU A 229 13.32 -11.58 -0.55
N LEU A 230 13.26 -11.33 0.76
CA LEU A 230 14.39 -11.58 1.67
C LEU A 230 14.77 -13.05 1.72
N LYS A 231 13.78 -13.96 1.69
CA LYS A 231 14.02 -15.40 1.67
C LYS A 231 14.70 -15.85 0.38
N TYR A 232 14.30 -15.29 -0.77
CA TYR A 232 14.91 -15.61 -2.06
C TYR A 232 16.38 -15.19 -2.10
N CYS A 233 16.69 -14.00 -1.60
CA CYS A 233 18.05 -13.44 -1.59
C CYS A 233 18.87 -13.80 -0.33
N HIS A 234 18.37 -14.69 0.53
CA HIS A 234 18.92 -14.94 1.87
C HIS A 234 20.43 -15.22 1.85
N ASP A 235 20.87 -16.15 1.00
CA ASP A 235 22.25 -16.65 0.98
C ASP A 235 23.27 -15.61 0.51
N ASP A 236 22.82 -14.60 -0.24
CA ASP A 236 23.65 -13.47 -0.63
C ASP A 236 23.66 -12.41 0.48
N LEU A 237 22.47 -12.05 0.99
CA LEU A 237 22.32 -10.97 1.96
C LEU A 237 23.07 -11.25 3.28
N VAL A 238 23.09 -12.50 3.76
CA VAL A 238 23.73 -12.89 5.04
C VAL A 238 25.26 -12.74 5.04
N LYS A 239 25.88 -12.51 3.87
CA LYS A 239 27.34 -12.37 3.73
C LYS A 239 27.76 -10.91 3.55
N LEU A 240 26.82 -9.99 3.35
CA LEU A 240 27.12 -8.62 2.96
C LEU A 240 27.28 -7.72 4.19
N PRO A 241 28.32 -6.89 4.26
CA PRO A 241 28.42 -5.83 5.27
C PRO A 241 27.41 -4.72 4.99
N PHE A 242 27.14 -3.88 5.99
CA PHE A 242 26.13 -2.81 6.00
C PHE A 242 25.93 -2.09 4.66
N GLU A 243 26.96 -1.49 4.08
CA GLU A 243 26.84 -0.68 2.85
C GLU A 243 26.33 -1.50 1.66
N LYS A 244 26.92 -2.68 1.45
CA LYS A 244 26.53 -3.58 0.35
C LYS A 244 25.15 -4.18 0.60
N LEU A 245 24.82 -4.43 1.86
CA LEU A 245 23.53 -4.97 2.27
C LEU A 245 22.40 -3.97 2.00
N ILE A 246 22.57 -2.70 2.36
CA ILE A 246 21.61 -1.63 2.03
C ILE A 246 21.45 -1.48 0.51
N HIS A 247 22.55 -1.53 -0.25
CA HIS A 247 22.47 -1.48 -1.70
C HIS A 247 21.66 -2.66 -2.27
N ALA A 248 21.91 -3.89 -1.80
CA ALA A 248 21.20 -5.09 -2.24
C ALA A 248 19.70 -5.04 -1.87
N LEU A 249 19.35 -4.56 -0.67
CA LEU A 249 17.96 -4.42 -0.21
C LEU A 249 17.15 -3.36 -0.98
N ARG A 250 17.84 -2.43 -1.66
CA ARG A 250 17.21 -1.44 -2.55
C ARG A 250 17.14 -1.89 -4.01
N ASN A 251 17.96 -2.87 -4.39
CA ASN A 251 18.13 -3.32 -5.78
C ASN A 251 18.11 -4.86 -5.83
N PHE A 252 16.92 -5.44 -5.72
CA PHE A 252 16.76 -6.89 -5.87
C PHE A 252 17.07 -7.34 -7.30
N PRO A 253 17.61 -8.56 -7.48
CA PRO A 253 17.81 -9.13 -8.80
C PRO A 253 16.47 -9.37 -9.51
N GLU A 254 16.45 -9.26 -10.84
CA GLU A 254 15.22 -9.39 -11.64
C GLU A 254 14.50 -10.72 -11.41
N ASP A 255 15.24 -11.82 -11.27
CA ASP A 255 14.68 -13.15 -11.02
C ASP A 255 13.91 -13.22 -9.69
N ALA A 256 14.37 -12.51 -8.65
CA ALA A 256 13.67 -12.44 -7.36
C ALA A 256 12.35 -11.66 -7.47
N MET A 257 12.22 -10.80 -8.48
CA MET A 257 11.04 -9.98 -8.75
C MET A 257 10.07 -10.62 -9.77
N ASN A 258 10.34 -11.84 -10.22
CA ASN A 258 9.40 -12.56 -11.08
C ASN A 258 8.12 -12.93 -10.29
N PRO A 259 6.92 -12.42 -10.67
CA PRO A 259 5.69 -12.65 -9.92
C PRO A 259 5.28 -14.12 -9.85
N ASP A 260 5.60 -14.93 -10.87
CA ASP A 260 5.23 -16.35 -10.93
C ASP A 260 6.06 -17.21 -9.97
N MET A 261 7.21 -16.72 -9.52
CA MET A 261 8.05 -17.36 -8.50
C MET A 261 7.82 -16.75 -7.12
N LEU A 262 7.82 -15.41 -7.04
CA LEU A 262 7.76 -14.67 -5.79
C LEU A 262 6.42 -14.83 -5.08
N LEU A 263 5.30 -14.73 -5.80
CA LEU A 263 3.97 -14.76 -5.18
C LEU A 263 3.61 -16.14 -4.60
N PRO A 264 3.87 -17.28 -5.28
CA PRO A 264 3.70 -18.60 -4.66
C PRO A 264 4.52 -18.76 -3.38
N MET A 265 5.77 -18.28 -3.36
CA MET A 265 6.59 -18.28 -2.15
C MET A 265 5.92 -17.45 -1.04
N ALA A 266 5.50 -16.22 -1.34
CA ALA A 266 4.80 -15.34 -0.40
C ALA A 266 3.51 -15.98 0.16
N TYR A 267 2.74 -16.69 -0.67
CA TYR A 267 1.50 -17.34 -0.23
C TYR A 267 1.72 -18.43 0.81
N SER A 268 2.88 -19.11 0.76
CA SER A 268 3.24 -20.18 1.69
C SER A 268 3.53 -19.70 3.12
N ILE A 269 3.93 -18.42 3.27
CA ILE A 269 4.33 -17.84 4.56
C ILE A 269 3.08 -17.49 5.39
N LYS A 270 2.99 -17.96 6.64
CA LYS A 270 1.78 -17.85 7.49
C LYS A 270 1.87 -16.72 8.52
N VAL A 271 1.70 -15.47 8.09
CA VAL A 271 1.89 -14.31 8.98
C VAL A 271 0.68 -13.92 9.83
N SER A 272 -0.54 -14.40 9.53
CA SER A 272 -1.78 -13.81 10.08
C SER A 272 -1.86 -13.79 11.60
N LYS A 273 -1.60 -14.91 12.28
CA LYS A 273 -1.66 -14.97 13.76
C LYS A 273 -0.58 -14.08 14.38
N ARG A 274 0.67 -14.22 13.89
CA ARG A 274 1.82 -13.50 14.43
C ARG A 274 1.73 -11.99 14.23
N LEU A 275 1.12 -11.52 13.14
CA LEU A 275 0.84 -10.09 12.94
C LEU A 275 -0.07 -9.52 14.03
N VAL A 276 -1.11 -10.24 14.44
CA VAL A 276 -2.01 -9.79 15.52
C VAL A 276 -1.24 -9.71 16.83
N GLU A 277 -0.51 -10.77 17.19
CA GLU A 277 0.32 -10.80 18.41
C GLU A 277 1.33 -9.64 18.44
N LEU A 278 2.06 -9.42 17.35
CA LEU A 278 3.04 -8.33 17.25
C LEU A 278 2.40 -6.94 17.26
N LYS A 279 1.17 -6.80 16.76
CA LYS A 279 0.42 -5.55 16.88
C LYS A 279 0.11 -5.26 18.35
N ASP A 280 -0.42 -6.24 19.07
CA ASP A 280 -0.75 -6.09 20.49
C ASP A 280 0.51 -5.82 21.34
N GLU A 281 1.62 -6.47 21.02
CA GLU A 281 2.94 -6.22 21.63
C GLU A 281 3.39 -4.77 21.39
N TYR A 282 3.31 -4.28 20.14
CA TYR A 282 3.67 -2.90 19.79
C TYR A 282 2.81 -1.87 20.52
N GLU A 283 1.48 -2.07 20.53
CA GLU A 283 0.53 -1.19 21.20
C GLU A 283 0.73 -1.17 22.72
N LYS A 284 1.10 -2.29 23.36
CA LYS A 284 1.44 -2.29 24.80
C LYS A 284 2.69 -1.47 25.10
N GLN A 285 3.70 -1.53 24.23
CA GLN A 285 4.96 -0.80 24.42
C GLN A 285 4.83 0.71 24.14
N HIS A 286 3.94 1.09 23.23
CA HIS A 286 3.84 2.48 22.73
C HIS A 286 2.53 3.19 23.11
N GLY A 287 1.49 2.45 23.48
CA GLY A 287 0.17 2.97 23.87
C GLY A 287 0.21 3.81 25.14
N GLY A 288 1.10 3.50 26.09
CA GLY A 288 1.32 4.34 27.28
C GLY A 288 1.80 5.76 26.94
N LYS A 289 2.58 5.91 25.86
CA LYS A 289 3.12 7.21 25.41
C LYS A 289 2.08 8.08 24.70
N LEU A 290 1.05 7.48 24.09
CA LEU A 290 -0.03 8.22 23.44
C LEU A 290 -0.92 8.92 24.48
N THR A 291 -1.24 8.20 25.57
CA THR A 291 -2.04 8.73 26.68
C THR A 291 -1.32 9.85 27.44
N GLU A 292 0.01 9.77 27.59
CA GLU A 292 0.82 10.84 28.18
C GLU A 292 0.91 12.08 27.29
N ARG A 293 1.07 11.91 25.96
CA ARG A 293 1.07 13.04 25.01
C ARG A 293 -0.28 13.75 24.92
N VAL A 294 -1.39 13.02 25.00
CA VAL A 294 -2.73 13.60 25.07
C VAL A 294 -2.94 14.36 26.38
N LYS A 295 -2.47 13.80 27.52
CA LYS A 295 -2.48 14.50 28.81
C LYS A 295 -1.63 15.77 28.80
N GLN A 296 -0.42 15.73 28.21
CA GLN A 296 0.44 16.90 28.08
C GLN A 296 -0.15 17.97 27.18
N LYS A 297 -0.80 17.60 26.06
CA LYS A 297 -1.52 18.57 25.22
C LYS A 297 -2.67 19.25 25.96
N MET A 298 -3.44 18.52 26.78
CA MET A 298 -4.52 19.09 27.59
C MET A 298 -4.00 20.01 28.72
N LEU A 299 -2.84 19.70 29.28
CA LEU A 299 -2.17 20.51 30.31
C LEU A 299 -1.53 21.80 29.76
N MET A 300 -1.16 21.83 28.47
CA MET A 300 -0.59 23.02 27.81
C MET A 300 -1.65 23.91 27.15
N SER A 301 -2.90 23.44 27.07
CA SER A 301 -4.06 24.20 26.60
C SER A 301 -4.96 24.71 27.74
N SER A 302 -4.49 24.60 28.99
CA SER A 302 -5.09 25.15 30.21
C SER A 302 -4.20 26.28 30.73
#